data_AF-A0AA35Y1Z2-F1
#
_entry.id   AF-A0AA35Y1Z2-F1
#
_cell.length_a   1.000
_cell.length_b   1.000
_cell.length_c   1.000
_cell.angle_alpha   90.00
_cell.angle_beta   90.00
_cell.angle_gamma   90.00
#
_symmetry.space_group_name_H-M   'P 1'
#
loop_
_entity.id
_entity.type
_entity.pdbx_description
1 polymer ?
#
loop_
_entity_poly.entity_id
_entity_poly.type
_entity_poly.pdbx_seq_one_letter_code
_entity_poly.pdbx_strand_id
1 'polypeptide(L)'
;MTRYHYGYQSDYDAFSRRRFYPVESRTGGRFWAMTVYVLYVLAFFTAITAPIGVVLAYMHRYRHGPLMRETFDWQIKIFWVGVLVTIAVAVAHTFVAGIAAITFGAGSVLLVVPWAMIAAWWVWTIWAIIRGVAAVS
;
A
#
# COMPACT_ATOMS: atom_id res chain seq x y z
N MET A 1 -65.28 -15.75 34.46
CA MET A 1 -65.04 -15.99 33.02
C MET A 1 -64.51 -14.69 32.46
N THR A 2 -63.35 -14.54 31.83
CA THR A 2 -62.53 -15.49 31.06
C THR A 2 -61.12 -14.87 31.01
N ARG A 3 -60.06 -15.63 31.32
CA ARG A 3 -58.68 -15.13 31.42
C ARG A 3 -57.79 -15.91 30.45
N TYR A 4 -57.76 -15.53 29.17
CA TYR A 4 -56.80 -16.07 28.19
C TYR A 4 -56.63 -15.08 27.04
N HIS A 5 -55.45 -14.45 26.88
CA HIS A 5 -54.84 -13.99 25.60
C HIS A 5 -53.68 -12.99 25.79
N TYR A 6 -52.62 -13.34 26.54
CA TYR A 6 -51.40 -12.50 26.60
C TYR A 6 -50.12 -13.32 26.82
N GLY A 7 -50.01 -14.49 26.19
CA GLY A 7 -48.83 -15.37 26.33
C GLY A 7 -48.04 -15.62 25.06
N TYR A 8 -48.58 -15.28 23.89
CA TYR A 8 -47.98 -15.70 22.61
C TYR A 8 -47.18 -14.58 21.92
N GLN A 9 -47.58 -13.32 22.09
CA GLN A 9 -46.95 -12.17 21.43
C GLN A 9 -45.53 -11.88 21.95
N SER A 10 -45.27 -12.06 23.25
CA SER A 10 -43.96 -11.70 23.84
C SER A 10 -42.83 -12.60 23.36
N ASP A 11 -43.13 -13.86 23.01
CA ASP A 11 -42.12 -14.80 22.52
C ASP A 11 -41.72 -14.50 21.08
N TYR A 12 -42.65 -14.03 20.24
CA TYR A 12 -42.32 -13.54 18.89
C TYR A 12 -41.45 -12.29 18.94
N ASP A 13 -41.69 -11.38 19.88
CA ASP A 13 -40.92 -10.15 20.05
C ASP A 13 -39.54 -10.39 20.67
N ALA A 14 -39.36 -11.48 21.43
CA ALA A 14 -38.07 -11.89 21.97
C ALA A 14 -37.20 -12.63 20.93
N PHE A 15 -37.82 -13.40 20.03
CA PHE A 15 -37.12 -14.10 18.95
C PHE A 15 -36.79 -13.21 17.75
N SER A 16 -37.60 -12.19 17.46
CA SER A 16 -37.36 -11.24 16.36
C SER A 16 -36.18 -10.32 16.63
N ARG A 17 -35.95 -9.91 17.89
CA ARG A 17 -34.83 -9.02 18.26
C ARG A 17 -33.45 -9.66 18.19
N ARG A 18 -33.34 -10.99 18.24
CA ARG A 18 -32.04 -11.69 18.17
C ARG A 18 -31.55 -11.99 16.75
N ARG A 19 -32.41 -11.84 15.73
CA ARG A 19 -32.09 -12.19 14.33
C ARG A 19 -31.57 -11.02 13.48
N PHE A 20 -31.47 -9.82 14.05
CA PHE A 20 -30.98 -8.63 13.33
C PHE A 20 -29.56 -8.22 13.72
N TYR A 21 -28.76 -9.14 14.24
CA TYR A 21 -27.31 -9.04 14.03
C TYR A 21 -27.03 -9.71 12.68
N PRO A 22 -26.79 -8.95 11.59
CA PRO A 22 -26.27 -9.56 10.38
C PRO A 22 -25.02 -10.34 10.80
N VAL A 23 -24.99 -11.65 10.54
CA VAL A 23 -23.78 -12.45 10.72
C VAL A 23 -22.82 -11.96 9.65
N GLU A 24 -22.09 -10.89 9.97
CA GLU A 24 -21.02 -10.38 9.15
C GLU A 24 -20.08 -11.56 8.90
N SER A 25 -19.84 -11.88 7.63
CA SER A 25 -19.03 -13.03 7.26
C SER A 25 -17.68 -12.92 7.99
N ARG A 26 -17.41 -13.77 9.00
CA ARG A 26 -16.16 -13.77 9.78
C ARG A 26 -14.91 -13.77 8.89
N THR A 27 -15.03 -14.32 7.69
CA THR A 27 -14.03 -14.35 6.63
C THR A 27 -13.71 -12.97 6.05
N GLY A 28 -14.71 -12.12 5.84
CA GLY A 28 -14.53 -10.77 5.29
C GLY A 28 -13.71 -9.88 6.22
N GLY A 29 -14.08 -9.80 7.50
CA GLY A 29 -13.34 -9.02 8.50
C GLY A 29 -11.89 -9.48 8.67
N ARG A 30 -11.65 -10.81 8.68
CA ARG A 30 -10.29 -11.38 8.76
C ARG A 30 -9.45 -11.06 7.53
N PHE A 31 -10.03 -11.13 6.33
CA PHE A 31 -9.34 -10.80 5.07
C PHE A 31 -8.89 -9.33 5.04
N TRP A 32 -9.78 -8.40 5.41
CA TRP A 32 -9.44 -6.98 5.49
C TRP A 32 -8.37 -6.71 6.55
N ALA A 33 -8.48 -7.31 7.74
CA ALA A 33 -7.47 -7.18 8.79
C ALA A 33 -6.08 -7.71 8.34
N MET A 34 -6.03 -8.87 7.68
CA MET A 34 -4.78 -9.41 7.12
C MET A 34 -4.19 -8.53 6.03
N THR A 35 -5.04 -7.98 5.14
CA THR A 35 -4.61 -7.03 4.10
C THR A 35 -3.95 -5.80 4.72
N VAL A 36 -4.55 -5.22 5.76
CA VAL A 36 -3.97 -4.08 6.48
C VAL A 36 -2.62 -4.43 7.11
N TYR A 37 -2.47 -5.60 7.72
CA TYR A 37 -1.18 -6.05 8.26
C TYR A 37 -0.10 -6.16 7.19
N VAL A 38 -0.42 -6.74 6.03
CA VAL A 38 0.53 -6.85 4.91
C VAL A 38 0.92 -5.45 4.41
N LEU A 39 -0.06 -4.54 4.24
CA LEU A 39 0.21 -3.17 3.85
C LEU A 39 1.11 -2.45 4.85
N TYR A 40 0.92 -2.66 6.16
CA TYR A 40 1.77 -2.09 7.19
C TYR A 40 3.20 -2.60 7.12
N VAL A 41 3.39 -3.91 6.93
CA VAL A 41 4.73 -4.48 6.78
C VAL A 41 5.43 -3.90 5.54
N LEU A 42 4.74 -3.89 4.39
CA LEU A 42 5.28 -3.34 3.15
C LEU A 42 5.62 -1.86 3.29
N ALA A 43 4.73 -1.05 3.87
CA ALA A 43 4.94 0.36 4.11
C ALA A 43 6.08 0.62 5.10
N PHE A 44 6.19 -0.17 6.16
CA PHE A 44 7.28 -0.07 7.14
C PHE A 44 8.64 -0.31 6.50
N PHE A 45 8.75 -1.38 5.70
CA PHE A 45 10.00 -1.71 5.00
C PHE A 45 10.36 -0.67 3.92
N THR A 46 9.40 0.02 3.31
CA THR A 46 9.71 1.09 2.35
C THR A 46 10.02 2.42 3.03
N ALA A 47 9.21 2.86 3.99
CA ALA A 47 9.33 4.19 4.58
C ALA A 47 10.50 4.33 5.56
N ILE A 48 10.84 3.27 6.31
CA ILE A 48 11.88 3.34 7.35
C ILE A 48 13.16 2.64 6.90
N THR A 49 13.05 1.48 6.25
CA THR A 49 14.25 0.69 5.89
C THR A 49 15.03 1.30 4.72
N ALA A 50 14.35 1.92 3.73
CA ALA A 50 15.05 2.55 2.61
C ALA A 50 15.98 3.72 3.04
N PRO A 51 15.55 4.64 3.94
CA PRO A 51 16.45 5.64 4.53
C PRO A 51 17.67 5.05 5.25
N ILE A 52 17.49 3.96 6.00
CA ILE A 52 18.62 3.29 6.68
C ILE A 52 19.63 2.78 5.64
N GLY A 53 19.13 2.17 4.55
CA GLY A 53 19.97 1.69 3.45
C GLY A 53 20.82 2.79 2.81
N VAL A 54 20.23 3.96 2.51
CA VAL A 54 20.99 5.07 1.91
C VAL A 54 22.02 5.66 2.89
N VAL A 55 21.69 5.74 4.19
CA VAL A 55 22.63 6.19 5.23
C VAL A 55 23.84 5.26 5.28
N LEU A 56 23.61 3.95 5.29
CA LEU A 56 24.70 2.96 5.26
C LEU A 56 25.55 3.09 4.01
N ALA A 57 24.95 3.31 2.84
CA ALA A 57 25.69 3.53 1.60
C ALA A 57 26.58 4.80 1.67
N TYR A 58 26.05 5.91 2.20
CA TYR A 58 26.85 7.14 2.42
C TYR A 58 28.00 6.93 3.41
N MET A 59 27.80 6.13 4.46
CA MET A 59 28.85 5.83 5.44
C MET A 59 29.97 4.97 4.86
N HIS A 60 29.65 4.06 3.94
CA HIS A 60 30.60 3.06 3.42
C HIS A 60 31.21 3.42 2.06
N ARG A 61 30.61 4.32 1.27
CA ARG A 61 31.11 4.69 -0.08
C ARG A 61 32.58 5.10 -0.13
N TYR A 62 33.12 5.68 0.94
CA TYR A 62 34.52 6.12 1.01
C TYR A 62 35.45 5.17 1.78
N ARG A 63 34.91 4.09 2.37
CA ARG A 63 35.66 3.15 3.22
C ARG A 63 36.18 1.92 2.48
N HIS A 64 35.73 1.70 1.25
CA HIS A 64 36.07 0.52 0.45
C HIS A 64 36.72 0.90 -0.88
N GLY A 65 37.31 -0.10 -1.56
CA GLY A 65 37.97 0.07 -2.85
C GLY A 65 37.03 0.59 -3.96
N PRO A 66 37.59 1.02 -5.11
CA PRO A 66 36.85 1.72 -6.18
C PRO A 66 35.58 0.98 -6.65
N LEU A 67 35.66 -0.34 -6.82
CA LEU A 67 34.52 -1.17 -7.26
C LEU A 67 33.31 -1.09 -6.31
N MET A 68 33.58 -1.12 -5.00
CA MET A 68 32.52 -1.08 -3.99
C MET A 68 31.94 0.32 -3.84
N ARG A 69 32.77 1.35 -4.04
CA ARG A 69 32.32 2.75 -4.07
C ARG A 69 31.29 2.98 -5.17
N GLU A 70 31.56 2.50 -6.38
CA GLU A 70 30.62 2.61 -7.51
C GLU A 70 29.26 1.96 -7.20
N THR A 71 29.29 0.82 -6.51
CA THR A 71 28.08 0.12 -6.05
C THR A 71 27.28 0.96 -5.06
N PHE A 72 27.94 1.55 -4.04
CA PHE A 72 27.26 2.41 -3.08
C PHE A 72 26.71 3.69 -3.72
N ASP A 73 27.47 4.31 -4.63
CA ASP A 73 27.01 5.50 -5.36
C ASP A 73 25.79 5.18 -6.25
N TRP A 74 25.76 3.99 -6.85
CA TRP A 74 24.59 3.49 -7.58
C TRP A 74 23.37 3.29 -6.67
N GLN A 75 23.54 2.67 -5.50
CA GLN A 75 22.47 2.49 -4.53
C GLN A 75 21.91 3.83 -4.03
N ILE A 76 22.78 4.80 -3.75
CA ILE A 76 22.39 6.16 -3.37
C ILE A 76 21.58 6.82 -4.48
N LYS A 77 22.00 6.68 -5.75
CA LYS A 77 21.27 7.21 -6.89
C LYS A 77 19.87 6.59 -7.01
N ILE A 78 19.75 5.26 -6.91
CA ILE A 78 18.46 4.58 -6.98
C ILE A 78 17.52 5.09 -5.88
N PHE A 79 18.02 5.26 -4.65
CA PHE A 79 17.23 5.79 -3.54
C PHE A 79 16.63 7.17 -3.90
N TRP A 80 17.46 8.11 -4.33
CA TRP A 80 16.99 9.47 -4.65
C TRP A 80 16.07 9.52 -5.86
N VAL A 81 16.33 8.70 -6.89
CA VAL A 81 15.40 8.56 -8.01
C VAL A 81 14.07 8.00 -7.51
N GLY A 82 14.08 7.01 -6.61
CA GLY A 82 12.87 6.45 -6.03
C GLY A 82 12.07 7.44 -5.19
N VAL A 83 12.74 8.30 -4.42
CA VAL A 83 12.09 9.41 -3.71
C VAL A 83 11.39 10.35 -4.71
N LEU A 84 12.10 10.79 -5.75
CA LEU A 84 11.54 11.69 -6.76
C LEU A 84 10.35 11.07 -7.51
N VAL A 85 10.46 9.80 -7.93
CA VAL A 85 9.39 9.09 -8.63
C VAL A 85 8.18 8.89 -7.73
N THR A 86 8.38 8.53 -6.46
CA THR A 86 7.28 8.38 -5.49
C THR A 86 6.52 9.71 -5.31
N ILE A 87 7.24 10.83 -5.19
CA ILE A 87 6.62 12.17 -5.11
C ILE A 87 5.86 12.48 -6.41
N ALA A 88 6.47 12.27 -7.57
CA ALA A 88 5.83 12.53 -8.87
C ALA A 88 4.55 11.71 -9.05
N VAL A 89 4.59 10.42 -8.68
CA VAL A 89 3.43 9.52 -8.71
C VAL A 89 2.34 10.00 -7.75
N ALA A 90 2.68 10.41 -6.53
CA ALA A 90 1.71 10.91 -5.56
C ALA A 90 1.02 12.21 -6.04
N VAL A 91 1.79 13.14 -6.61
CA VAL A 91 1.26 14.36 -7.22
C VAL A 91 0.34 14.03 -8.39
N ALA A 92 0.76 13.15 -9.30
CA ALA A 92 -0.05 12.72 -10.45
C ALA A 92 -1.37 12.05 -10.01
N HIS A 93 -1.32 11.16 -9.02
CA HIS A 93 -2.52 10.55 -8.43
C HIS A 93 -3.46 11.61 -7.85
N THR A 94 -2.93 12.56 -7.08
CA THR A 94 -3.74 13.59 -6.42
C THR A 94 -4.42 14.48 -7.44
N PHE A 95 -3.70 14.90 -8.47
CA PHE A 95 -4.23 15.72 -9.56
C PHE A 95 -5.32 15.00 -10.35
N VAL A 96 -5.05 13.75 -10.76
CA VAL A 96 -6.03 12.93 -11.50
C VAL A 96 -7.26 12.61 -10.64
N ALA A 97 -7.07 12.29 -9.35
CA ALA A 97 -8.17 12.06 -8.42
C ALA A 97 -9.04 13.31 -8.24
N GLY A 98 -8.41 14.50 -8.19
CA GLY A 98 -9.12 15.78 -8.17
C GLY A 98 -9.98 15.99 -9.41
N ILE A 99 -9.44 15.70 -10.61
CA ILE A 99 -10.20 15.76 -11.86
C ILE A 99 -11.36 14.75 -11.84
N ALA A 100 -11.12 13.53 -11.39
CA ALA A 100 -12.17 12.52 -11.26
C ALA A 100 -13.29 13.00 -10.32
N ALA A 101 -12.96 13.64 -9.19
CA ALA A 101 -13.95 14.15 -8.25
C ALA A 101 -14.83 15.25 -8.85
N ILE A 102 -14.25 16.26 -9.50
CA ILE A 102 -15.01 17.39 -10.08
C ILE A 102 -15.83 16.99 -11.32
N THR A 103 -15.49 15.88 -11.97
CA THR A 103 -16.20 15.34 -13.14
C THR A 103 -17.16 14.21 -12.79
N PHE A 104 -17.50 14.03 -11.51
CA PHE A 104 -18.37 12.95 -11.02
C PHE A 104 -17.92 11.55 -11.48
N GLY A 105 -16.61 11.32 -11.54
CA GLY A 105 -15.98 10.04 -11.84
C GLY A 105 -15.57 9.83 -13.30
N ALA A 106 -16.00 10.67 -14.24
CA ALA A 106 -15.61 10.52 -15.65
C ALA A 106 -14.08 10.62 -15.85
N GLY A 107 -13.41 11.49 -15.10
CA GLY A 107 -11.96 11.65 -15.13
C GLY A 107 -11.17 10.47 -14.58
N SER A 108 -11.81 9.46 -13.96
CA SER A 108 -11.13 8.29 -13.38
C SER A 108 -10.35 7.46 -14.42
N VAL A 109 -10.74 7.52 -15.69
CA VAL A 109 -10.00 6.87 -16.80
C VAL A 109 -8.53 7.31 -16.86
N LEU A 110 -8.22 8.54 -16.43
CA LEU A 110 -6.87 9.08 -16.41
C LEU A 110 -5.98 8.43 -15.35
N LEU A 111 -6.53 7.66 -14.40
CA LEU A 111 -5.75 6.92 -13.38
C LEU A 111 -4.83 5.89 -14.02
N VAL A 112 -5.07 5.49 -15.26
CA VAL A 112 -4.14 4.65 -16.03
C VAL A 112 -2.74 5.25 -16.09
N VAL A 113 -2.60 6.58 -16.13
CA VAL A 113 -1.32 7.27 -16.21
C VAL A 113 -0.47 7.03 -14.95
N PRO A 114 -0.94 7.39 -13.75
CA PRO A 114 -0.13 7.17 -12.55
C PRO A 114 0.04 5.68 -12.20
N TRP A 115 -0.90 4.79 -12.58
CA TRP A 115 -0.70 3.34 -12.50
C TRP A 115 0.41 2.85 -13.43
N ALA A 116 0.45 3.34 -14.67
CA ALA A 116 1.52 3.03 -15.62
C ALA A 116 2.88 3.55 -15.14
N MET A 117 2.92 4.72 -14.51
CA MET A 117 4.14 5.26 -13.88
C MET A 117 4.65 4.33 -12.77
N ILE A 118 3.76 3.83 -11.90
CA ILE A 118 4.12 2.83 -10.88
C ILE A 118 4.69 1.58 -11.55
N ALA A 119 3.99 1.02 -12.53
CA ALA A 119 4.44 -0.19 -13.23
C ALA A 119 5.82 0.00 -13.87
N ALA A 120 6.04 1.11 -14.58
CA ALA A 120 7.32 1.46 -15.16
C ALA A 120 8.43 1.60 -14.08
N TRP A 121 8.10 2.20 -12.94
CA TRP A 121 9.01 2.33 -11.81
C TRP A 121 9.44 0.97 -11.24
N TRP A 122 8.51 0.03 -11.07
CA TRP A 122 8.84 -1.33 -10.62
C TRP A 122 9.76 -2.05 -11.59
N VAL A 123 9.46 -1.99 -12.89
CA VAL A 123 10.30 -2.61 -13.94
C VAL A 123 11.71 -2.03 -13.91
N TRP A 124 11.83 -0.70 -13.84
CA TRP A 124 13.12 -0.02 -13.72
C TRP A 124 13.86 -0.48 -12.47
N THR A 125 13.19 -0.49 -11.31
CA THR A 125 13.83 -0.78 -10.02
C THR A 125 14.39 -2.19 -9.99
N ILE A 126 13.63 -3.17 -10.52
CA ILE A 126 14.10 -4.55 -10.66
C ILE A 126 15.36 -4.60 -11.52
N TRP A 127 15.33 -4.00 -12.72
CA TRP A 127 16.50 -3.93 -13.59
C TRP A 127 17.70 -3.25 -12.91
N ALA A 128 17.46 -2.17 -12.17
CA ALA A 128 18.50 -1.40 -11.48
C ALA A 128 19.15 -2.19 -10.34
N ILE A 129 18.37 -2.99 -9.61
CA ILE A 129 18.85 -3.91 -8.58
C ILE A 129 19.70 -5.00 -9.21
N ILE A 130 19.21 -5.66 -10.28
CA ILE A 130 19.96 -6.72 -10.99
C ILE A 130 21.30 -6.18 -11.49
N ARG A 131 21.30 -5.00 -12.11
CA ARG A 131 22.52 -4.33 -12.56
C ARG A 131 23.47 -4.03 -11.40
N GLY A 132 22.95 -3.58 -10.27
CA GLY A 132 23.74 -3.30 -9.07
C GLY A 132 24.41 -4.55 -8.51
N VAL A 133 23.70 -5.67 -8.46
CA VAL A 133 24.25 -6.97 -8.01
C VAL A 133 25.32 -7.47 -8.98
N ALA A 134 25.06 -7.38 -10.29
CA ALA A 134 26.01 -7.80 -11.33
C ALA A 134 27.33 -7.02 -11.34
N ALA A 135 27.37 -5.82 -10.74
CA ALA A 135 28.61 -5.03 -10.61
C ALA A 135 29.51 -5.51 -9.46
N VAL A 136 28.99 -6.33 -8.55
CA VAL A 136 29.71 -6.83 -7.35
C VAL A 136 30.12 -8.29 -7.49
N SER A 137 29.44 -9.06 -8.35
CA SER A 137 29.75 -10.46 -8.69
C SER A 137 30.87 -10.59 -9.71
#